data_AF-A0A1A2A9F9-F1
#
_entry.id   AF-A0A1A2A9F9-F1
#
_cell.length_a   1.000
_cell.length_b   1.000
_cell.length_c   1.000
_cell.angle_alpha   90.00
_cell.angle_beta   90.00
_cell.angle_gamma   90.00
#
_symmetry.space_group_name_H-M   'P 1'
#
loop_
_entity.id
_entity.type
_entity.pdbx_description
1 polymer ?
#
loop_
_entity_poly.entity_id
_entity_poly.type
_entity_poly.pdbx_seq_one_letter_code
_entity_poly.pdbx_strand_id
1 'polypeptide(L)' 'MTWTRYEGRALADIALTGDALEAALEDQVRVQNPHLTDVRLESVLATDSYDTGAGASNRWYQFTYLAEGDDL' A
#
# COMPACT_ATOMS: atom_id res chain seq x y z
N MET A 1 -5.07 10.83 19.68
CA MET A 1 -4.36 10.06 18.64
C MET A 1 -5.36 9.07 18.08
N THR A 2 -6.19 9.55 17.15
CA THR A 2 -7.22 8.75 16.48
C THR A 2 -6.62 8.27 15.18
N TRP A 3 -6.26 7.00 15.15
CA TRP A 3 -5.82 6.36 13.92
C TRP A 3 -7.03 6.10 13.03
N THR A 4 -7.03 6.70 11.85
CA THR A 4 -8.10 6.48 10.88
C THR A 4 -7.69 5.35 9.97
N ARG A 5 -8.60 4.40 9.77
CA ARG A 5 -8.40 3.28 8.88
C ARG A 5 -8.74 3.68 7.45
N TYR A 6 -7.78 3.52 6.57
CA TYR A 6 -7.90 3.77 5.14
C TYR A 6 -7.63 2.48 4.37
N GLU A 7 -8.25 2.39 3.20
CA GLU A 7 -7.98 1.34 2.23
C GLU A 7 -7.13 1.94 1.10
N GLY A 8 -6.02 1.26 0.81
CA GLY A 8 -5.09 1.61 -0.24
C GLY A 8 -5.02 0.49 -1.27
N ARG A 9 -4.64 0.87 -2.49
CA ARG A 9 -4.35 -0.07 -3.57
C ARG A 9 -3.10 0.38 -4.30
N ALA A 10 -2.15 -0.53 -4.43
CA ALA A 10 -0.83 -0.26 -5.01
C ALA A 10 -0.41 -1.41 -5.93
N LEU A 11 0.48 -1.09 -6.87
CA LEU A 11 1.17 -2.08 -7.67
C LEU A 11 2.49 -2.43 -6.99
N ALA A 12 2.72 -3.72 -6.78
CA ALA A 12 4.01 -4.22 -6.32
C ALA A 12 4.42 -5.43 -7.17
N ASP A 13 5.72 -5.65 -7.26
CA ASP A 13 6.26 -6.81 -7.97
C ASP A 13 5.91 -8.09 -7.19
N ILE A 14 5.40 -9.12 -7.89
CA ILE A 14 5.03 -10.41 -7.29
C ILE A 14 6.22 -11.16 -6.71
N ALA A 15 7.45 -10.79 -7.10
CA ALA A 15 8.65 -11.33 -6.49
C ALA A 15 8.86 -10.80 -5.05
N LEU A 16 8.24 -9.68 -4.68
CA LEU A 16 8.28 -9.14 -3.32
C LEU A 16 7.31 -9.92 -2.42
N THR A 17 7.81 -10.35 -1.27
CA THR A 17 7.03 -11.09 -0.27
C THR A 17 7.44 -10.67 1.14
N GLY A 18 6.55 -10.88 2.12
CA GLY A 18 6.78 -10.48 3.52
C GLY A 18 7.10 -8.99 3.66
N ASP A 19 8.10 -8.67 4.48
CA ASP A 19 8.49 -7.29 4.80
C ASP A 19 8.88 -6.46 3.57
N ALA A 20 9.43 -7.09 2.52
CA ALA A 20 9.83 -6.39 1.30
C ALA A 20 8.62 -5.89 0.50
N LEU A 21 7.53 -6.66 0.49
CA LEU A 21 6.27 -6.24 -0.12
C LEU A 21 5.64 -5.12 0.72
N GLU A 22 5.60 -5.31 2.04
CA GLU A 22 5.04 -4.31 2.96
C GLU A 22 5.77 -2.97 2.86
N ALA A 23 7.10 -2.97 2.83
CA ALA A 23 7.89 -1.75 2.67
C ALA A 23 7.62 -1.03 1.34
N ALA A 24 7.48 -1.79 0.24
CA ALA A 24 7.18 -1.20 -1.07
C ALA A 24 5.78 -0.57 -1.12
N LEU A 25 4.78 -1.22 -0.50
CA LEU A 25 3.42 -0.69 -0.41
C LEU A 25 3.38 0.55 0.49
N GLU A 26 4.05 0.52 1.64
CA GLU A 26 4.12 1.66 2.57
C GLU A 26 4.78 2.88 1.93
N ASP A 27 5.89 2.69 1.20
CA ASP A 27 6.54 3.75 0.45
C ASP A 27 5.60 4.38 -0.58
N GLN A 28 4.86 3.54 -1.33
CA GLN A 28 3.88 4.04 -2.30
C GLN A 28 2.76 4.86 -1.64
N VAL A 29 2.29 4.46 -0.45
CA VAL A 29 1.28 5.22 0.29
C VAL A 29 1.82 6.57 0.72
N ARG A 30 3.04 6.63 1.23
CA ARG A 30 3.69 7.90 1.62
C ARG A 30 3.90 8.83 0.43
N VAL A 31 4.28 8.29 -0.72
CA VAL A 31 4.45 9.06 -1.96
C VAL A 31 3.11 9.62 -2.45
N GLN A 32 2.04 8.82 -2.41
CA GLN A 32 0.70 9.27 -2.82
C GLN A 32 0.04 10.21 -1.82
N ASN A 33 0.36 10.05 -0.53
CA ASN A 33 -0.26 10.78 0.57
C ASN A 33 0.81 11.45 1.43
N PRO A 34 1.49 12.48 0.89
CA PRO A 34 2.57 13.18 1.61
C PRO A 34 2.06 13.96 2.83
N HIS A 35 0.74 14.09 3.00
CA HIS A 35 0.09 14.73 4.13
C HIS A 35 -0.06 13.81 5.36
N LEU A 36 0.10 12.49 5.19
CA LEU A 36 0.01 11.54 6.30
C LEU A 36 1.32 11.60 7.09
N THR A 37 1.20 11.83 8.40
CA THR A 37 2.39 11.97 9.26
C THR A 37 2.90 10.61 9.73
N ASP A 38 1.98 9.70 10.02
CA ASP A 38 2.29 8.30 10.33
C ASP A 38 1.37 7.41 9.49
N VAL A 39 1.97 6.39 8.86
CA VAL A 39 1.27 5.40 8.02
C VAL A 39 1.76 4.05 8.45
N ARG A 40 0.80 3.17 8.76
CA ARG A 40 1.09 1.80 9.18
C ARG A 40 0.18 0.83 8.47
N LEU A 41 0.77 -0.13 7.76
CA LEU A 41 0.02 -1.22 7.14
C LEU A 41 -0.57 -2.13 8.25
N GLU A 42 -1.85 -2.46 8.12
CA GLU A 42 -2.57 -3.37 9.02
C GLU A 42 -2.79 -4.72 8.36
N SER A 43 -3.10 -4.74 7.06
CA SER A 43 -3.39 -5.97 6.32
C SER A 43 -3.09 -5.76 4.85
N VAL A 44 -2.47 -6.76 4.21
CA VAL A 44 -2.17 -6.77 2.79
C VAL A 44 -2.84 -7.97 2.13
N LEU A 45 -3.61 -7.72 1.07
CA LEU A 45 -4.34 -8.72 0.31
C LEU A 45 -3.92 -8.63 -1.16
N ALA A 46 -3.40 -9.72 -1.70
CA ALA A 46 -3.10 -9.82 -3.12
C ALA A 46 -4.41 -9.93 -3.91
N THR A 47 -4.66 -8.99 -4.83
CA THR A 47 -5.86 -9.03 -5.68
C THR A 47 -5.59 -9.86 -6.93
N ASP A 48 -6.58 -10.46 -7.56
CA ASP A 48 -6.37 -11.23 -8.81
C ASP A 48 -6.09 -10.34 -10.05
N SER A 49 -5.89 -9.03 -9.85
CA SER A 49 -5.55 -8.10 -10.93
C SER A 49 -4.03 -7.99 -11.08
N TYR A 50 -3.53 -8.33 -12.27
CA TYR A 50 -2.14 -8.13 -12.65
C TYR A 50 -2.03 -6.93 -13.57
N ASP A 51 -0.91 -6.21 -13.50
CA ASP A 51 -0.61 -5.22 -14.53
C ASP A 51 -0.29 -5.96 -15.82
N THR A 52 -1.08 -5.74 -16.86
CA THR A 52 -0.92 -6.40 -18.16
C THR A 52 0.08 -5.68 -19.07
N GLY A 53 0.83 -4.71 -18.53
CA GLY A 53 1.94 -4.05 -19.21
C GLY A 53 3.05 -5.04 -19.54
N ALA A 54 3.50 -5.02 -20.80
CA ALA A 54 4.43 -5.99 -21.35
C ALA A 54 5.75 -6.06 -20.54
N GLY A 55 5.83 -7.05 -19.64
CA GLY A 55 7.05 -7.40 -18.90
C GLY A 55 7.09 -7.08 -17.41
N ALA A 56 6.06 -6.46 -16.83
CA ALA A 56 6.04 -6.21 -15.40
C ALA A 56 5.31 -7.35 -14.67
N SER A 57 6.04 -8.10 -13.85
CA SER A 57 5.49 -9.10 -12.93
C SER A 57 4.78 -8.41 -11.76
N ASN A 58 4.01 -7.35 -12.03
CA ASN A 58 3.41 -6.51 -11.01
C ASN A 58 1.96 -6.95 -10.80
N ARG A 59 1.59 -7.08 -9.54
CA ARG A 59 0.24 -7.43 -9.12
C ARG A 59 -0.32 -6.29 -8.30
N TRP A 60 -1.63 -6.09 -8.42
CA TRP A 60 -2.33 -5.16 -7.58
C TRP A 60 -2.52 -5.79 -6.19
N TYR A 61 -2.11 -5.06 -5.17
CA TYR A 61 -2.34 -5.40 -3.78
C TYR A 61 -3.30 -4.37 -3.20
N GLN A 62 -4.36 -4.86 -2.57
CA GLN A 62 -5.25 -4.06 -1.76
C GLN A 62 -4.81 -4.24 -0.32
N PHE A 63 -4.61 -3.13 0.38
CA PHE A 63 -4.14 -3.17 1.75
C PHE A 63 -4.87 -2.14 2.57
N THR A 64 -5.03 -2.44 3.84
CA THR A 64 -5.60 -1.54 4.82
C THR A 64 -4.46 -0.92 5.58
N TYR A 65 -4.46 0.40 5.70
CA TYR A 65 -3.47 1.12 6.48
C TYR A 65 -4.14 2.06 7.47
N LEU A 66 -3.53 2.19 8.63
CA LEU A 66 -3.89 3.17 9.63
C LEU A 66 -3.02 4.38 9.40
N ALA A 67 -3.61 5.57 9.37
CA ALA A 67 -2.84 6.79 9.32
C ALA A 67 -3.38 7.83 10.30
N GLU A 68 -2.45 8.62 10.86
CA GLU A 68 -2.80 9.89 11.49
C GLU A 68 -2.75 10.99 10.43
N GLY A 69 -3.94 11.47 10.08
CA GLY A 69 -4.16 12.68 9.31
C GLY A 69 -4.82 13.73 10.20
N ASP A 70 -4.47 15.00 9.97
CA ASP A 70 -5.23 16.14 10.47
C ASP A 70 -6.65 16.05 9.86
N ASP A 71 -7.67 16.09 10.70
CA ASP A 71 -9.09 16.11 10.32
C ASP A 71 -9.30 17.17 9.22
N LEU A 72 -9.65 16.73 7.99
CA LEU A 72 -9.82 17.61 6.83
C LEU A 72 -10.98 18.60 7.01
#